data_AF-A0ABD3Q371-F1
#
_entry.id   AF-A0ABD3Q371-F1
#
_cell.length_a   1.000
_cell.length_b   1.000
_cell.length_c   1.000
_cell.angle_alpha   90.00
_cell.angle_beta   90.00
_cell.angle_gamma   90.00
#
_symmetry.space_group_name_H-M   'P 1'
#
loop_
_entity.id
_entity.type
_entity.pdbx_description
1 polymer ?
#
loop_
_entity_poly.entity_id
_entity_poly.type
_entity_poly.pdbx_seq_one_letter_code
_entity_poly.pdbx_strand_id
1 'polypeptide(L)'
;MHPLQPSHSSADTAMTNVLHPLIKSNLGILSQKLALLDLLVARNGAKQASIDFQTMCPIVGASIGQHFRHSMDHIELAALVASSNSTDSTLPPRALHYDLRVRGGTLEKDMIESRKRIIGVIDIFQSLRTRSIDIDGDNALTSSSVTSYFNLTADSNKEIGLPSTIGRELGFVAHHAIHHMALVKIIATKTLDIDERELPNGFGKAPSTILFDQHQA
;
A
#
# COMPACT_ATOMS: atom_id res chain seq x y z
N MET A 1 18.43 -47.69 -3.23
CA MET A 1 19.41 -46.68 -2.77
C MET A 1 18.94 -45.32 -3.27
N HIS A 2 18.34 -44.51 -2.39
CA HIS A 2 17.92 -43.15 -2.69
C HIS A 2 19.12 -42.21 -2.48
N PRO A 3 19.37 -41.20 -3.33
CA PRO A 3 20.37 -40.19 -3.03
C PRO A 3 19.82 -39.28 -1.93
N LEU A 4 20.60 -39.13 -0.87
CA LEU A 4 20.38 -38.19 0.24
C LEU A 4 20.29 -36.77 -0.29
N GLN A 5 19.23 -36.04 0.05
CA GLN A 5 19.16 -34.59 -0.10
C GLN A 5 20.26 -33.94 0.74
N PRO A 6 20.92 -32.86 0.25
CA PRO A 6 21.86 -32.14 1.08
C PRO A 6 21.12 -31.42 2.21
N SER A 7 21.64 -31.60 3.41
CA SER A 7 21.26 -30.85 4.61
C SER A 7 21.36 -29.35 4.34
N HIS A 8 20.25 -28.63 4.49
CA HIS A 8 20.28 -27.18 4.56
C HIS A 8 21.15 -26.78 5.75
N SER A 9 22.37 -26.30 5.47
CA SER A 9 23.15 -25.59 6.47
C SER A 9 22.36 -24.36 6.88
N SER A 10 22.23 -24.14 8.19
CA SER A 10 21.77 -22.89 8.78
C SER A 10 22.61 -21.75 8.23
N ALA A 11 22.13 -21.14 7.15
CA ALA A 11 22.67 -19.87 6.67
C ALA A 11 22.36 -18.86 7.76
N ASP A 12 23.44 -18.41 8.41
CA ASP A 12 23.49 -17.26 9.28
C ASP A 12 22.71 -16.13 8.60
N THR A 13 21.45 -15.96 9.00
CA THR A 13 20.52 -15.08 8.30
C THR A 13 20.84 -13.69 8.77
N ALA A 14 21.88 -13.08 8.21
CA ALA A 14 22.12 -11.66 8.36
C ALA A 14 20.79 -10.96 8.06
N MET A 15 20.19 -10.34 9.08
CA MET A 15 18.91 -9.65 8.95
C MET A 15 19.05 -8.65 7.81
N THR A 16 18.47 -9.01 6.66
CA THR A 16 18.51 -8.16 5.48
C THR A 16 17.73 -6.90 5.84
N ASN A 17 18.31 -5.73 5.60
CA ASN A 17 17.62 -4.47 5.77
C ASN A 17 16.35 -4.45 4.90
N VAL A 18 15.18 -4.68 5.52
CA VAL A 18 13.89 -4.75 4.81
C VAL A 18 13.23 -3.39 4.67
N LEU A 19 13.70 -2.34 5.38
CA LEU A 19 13.06 -1.03 5.37
C LEU A 19 13.03 -0.42 3.97
N HIS A 20 14.18 -0.40 3.29
CA HIS A 20 14.29 0.19 1.95
C HIS A 20 13.43 -0.53 0.91
N PRO A 21 13.44 -1.88 0.81
CA PRO A 21 12.49 -2.61 -0.03
C PRO A 21 11.01 -2.31 0.27
N LEU A 22 10.64 -2.23 1.55
CA LEU A 22 9.26 -1.92 1.98
C LEU A 22 8.84 -0.50 1.58
N ILE A 23 9.72 0.50 1.77
CA ILE A 23 9.49 1.87 1.30
C ILE A 23 9.36 1.90 -0.22
N LYS A 24 10.29 1.26 -0.94
CA LYS A 24 10.27 1.20 -2.41
C LYS A 24 8.97 0.59 -2.93
N SER A 25 8.48 -0.46 -2.30
CA SER A 25 7.22 -1.10 -2.68
C SER A 25 6.04 -0.16 -2.53
N ASN A 26 5.92 0.53 -1.37
CA ASN A 26 4.84 1.48 -1.13
C ASN A 26 4.91 2.69 -2.09
N LEU A 27 6.11 3.24 -2.32
CA LEU A 27 6.32 4.32 -3.29
C LEU A 27 5.90 3.92 -4.71
N GLY A 28 6.23 2.70 -5.14
CA GLY A 28 5.81 2.20 -6.46
C GLY A 28 4.29 2.18 -6.65
N ILE A 29 3.54 1.81 -5.60
CA ILE A 29 2.08 1.81 -5.61
C ILE A 29 1.52 3.23 -5.65
N LEU A 30 2.08 4.16 -4.86
CA LEU A 30 1.69 5.57 -4.87
C LEU A 30 1.96 6.22 -6.23
N SER A 31 3.08 5.88 -6.88
CA SER A 31 3.38 6.31 -8.25
C SER A 31 2.36 5.78 -9.27
N GLN A 32 1.93 4.52 -9.16
CA GLN A 32 0.86 3.98 -10.02
C GLN A 32 -0.45 4.75 -9.84
N LYS A 33 -0.81 5.13 -8.60
CA LYS A 33 -1.99 5.95 -8.33
C LYS A 33 -1.92 7.29 -9.05
N LEU A 34 -0.79 8.01 -8.93
CA LEU A 34 -0.59 9.30 -9.59
C LEU A 34 -0.64 9.17 -11.11
N ALA A 35 0.02 8.16 -11.67
CA ALA A 35 0.03 7.92 -13.11
C ALA A 35 -1.37 7.66 -13.67
N LEU A 36 -2.24 6.95 -12.93
CA LEU A 36 -3.64 6.81 -13.32
C LEU A 36 -4.39 8.15 -13.31
N LEU A 37 -4.20 8.97 -12.28
CA LEU A 37 -4.83 10.29 -12.22
C LEU A 37 -4.37 11.19 -13.38
N ASP A 38 -3.08 11.13 -13.74
CA ASP A 38 -2.53 11.84 -14.89
C ASP A 38 -3.16 11.34 -16.20
N LEU A 39 -3.28 10.02 -16.37
CA LEU A 39 -3.90 9.40 -17.54
C LEU A 39 -5.38 9.81 -17.70
N LEU A 40 -6.17 9.78 -16.62
CA LEU A 40 -7.57 10.20 -16.65
C LEU A 40 -7.72 11.64 -17.15
N VAL A 41 -6.87 12.55 -16.64
CA VAL A 41 -6.88 13.96 -17.05
C VAL A 41 -6.41 14.12 -18.49
N ALA A 42 -5.36 13.43 -18.91
CA ALA A 42 -4.83 13.50 -20.26
C ALA A 42 -5.84 13.02 -21.31
N ARG A 43 -6.61 11.98 -20.99
CA ARG A 43 -7.58 11.38 -21.91
C ARG A 43 -8.84 12.21 -22.09
N ASN A 44 -9.45 12.63 -20.98
CA ASN A 44 -10.81 13.19 -20.99
C ASN A 44 -10.91 14.64 -20.49
N GLY A 45 -9.78 15.24 -20.08
CA GLY A 45 -9.74 16.53 -19.42
C GLY A 45 -10.12 16.47 -17.94
N ALA A 46 -9.73 17.49 -17.17
CA ALA A 46 -9.85 17.49 -15.70
C ALA A 46 -11.29 17.32 -15.19
N LYS A 47 -12.27 17.90 -15.88
CA LYS A 47 -13.69 17.79 -15.48
C LYS A 47 -14.20 16.36 -15.58
N GLN A 48 -13.96 15.70 -16.71
CA GLN A 48 -14.41 14.32 -16.91
C GLN A 48 -13.60 13.35 -16.04
N ALA A 49 -12.29 13.57 -15.88
CA ALA A 49 -11.46 12.77 -14.96
C ALA A 49 -12.01 12.77 -13.52
N SER A 50 -12.52 13.91 -13.04
CA SER A 50 -13.16 14.00 -11.73
C SER A 50 -14.48 13.20 -11.63
N ILE A 51 -15.24 13.12 -12.73
CA ILE A 51 -16.44 12.28 -12.83
C ILE A 51 -16.04 10.80 -12.86
N ASP A 52 -15.07 10.44 -13.69
CA ASP A 52 -14.55 9.07 -13.85
C ASP A 52 -14.00 8.53 -12.52
N PHE A 53 -13.29 9.36 -11.76
CA PHE A 53 -12.75 9.03 -10.43
C PHE A 53 -13.85 8.60 -9.44
N GLN A 54 -15.04 9.19 -9.57
CA GLN A 54 -16.19 8.94 -8.71
C GLN A 54 -17.16 7.90 -9.29
N THR A 55 -17.00 7.53 -10.55
CA THR A 55 -17.93 6.65 -11.25
C THR A 55 -17.92 5.26 -10.63
N MET A 56 -19.11 4.78 -10.27
CA MET A 56 -19.29 3.46 -9.69
C MET A 56 -19.08 2.39 -10.75
N CYS A 57 -18.22 1.42 -10.46
CA CYS A 57 -18.09 0.21 -11.26
C CYS A 57 -19.02 -0.87 -10.70
N PRO A 58 -20.02 -1.36 -11.47
CA PRO A 58 -20.93 -2.41 -11.00
C PRO A 58 -20.22 -3.74 -10.70
N ILE A 59 -19.10 -4.02 -11.37
CA ILE A 59 -18.37 -5.30 -11.23
C ILE A 59 -17.70 -5.40 -9.86
N VAL A 60 -17.08 -4.31 -9.38
CA VAL A 60 -16.37 -4.30 -8.09
C VAL A 60 -17.16 -3.61 -6.97
N GLY A 61 -18.29 -2.97 -7.30
CA GLY A 61 -19.18 -2.32 -6.32
C GLY A 61 -18.61 -1.04 -5.70
N ALA A 62 -17.61 -0.41 -6.32
CA ALA A 62 -16.95 0.79 -5.82
C ALA A 62 -16.36 1.63 -6.97
N SER A 63 -16.05 2.90 -6.68
CA SER A 63 -15.31 3.79 -7.59
C SER A 63 -13.79 3.72 -7.39
N ILE A 64 -13.04 4.34 -8.31
CA ILE A 64 -11.59 4.52 -8.16
C ILE A 64 -11.29 5.28 -6.87
N GLY A 65 -12.02 6.37 -6.62
CA GLY A 65 -11.85 7.20 -5.42
C GLY A 65 -12.07 6.44 -4.12
N GLN A 66 -13.05 5.53 -4.08
CA GLN A 66 -13.29 4.70 -2.89
C GLN A 66 -12.16 3.70 -2.63
N HIS A 67 -11.63 3.04 -3.66
CA HIS A 67 -10.46 2.16 -3.52
C HIS A 67 -9.18 2.93 -3.21
N PHE A 68 -9.01 4.12 -3.78
CA PHE A 68 -7.92 5.01 -3.47
C PHE A 68 -7.95 5.40 -1.99
N ARG A 69 -9.05 5.96 -1.51
CA ARG A 69 -9.23 6.34 -0.11
C ARG A 69 -8.96 5.15 0.82
N HIS A 70 -9.56 3.98 0.55
CA HIS A 70 -9.39 2.83 1.44
C HIS A 70 -7.93 2.36 1.59
N SER A 71 -7.23 2.19 0.46
CA SER A 71 -5.82 1.79 0.50
C SER A 71 -4.92 2.91 1.05
N MET A 72 -5.24 4.18 0.78
CA MET A 72 -4.51 5.33 1.32
C MET A 72 -4.67 5.47 2.83
N ASP A 73 -5.85 5.20 3.41
CA ASP A 73 -6.04 5.19 4.86
C ASP A 73 -5.04 4.25 5.55
N HIS A 74 -4.75 3.11 4.94
CA HIS A 74 -3.84 2.12 5.49
C HIS A 74 -2.38 2.51 5.29
N ILE A 75 -2.00 2.88 4.06
CA ILE A 75 -0.63 3.29 3.74
C ILE A 75 -0.22 4.51 4.58
N GLU A 76 -1.06 5.54 4.64
CA GLU A 76 -0.77 6.78 5.36
C GLU A 76 -0.61 6.52 6.86
N LEU A 77 -1.50 5.74 7.47
CA LEU A 77 -1.40 5.40 8.89
C LEU A 77 -0.10 4.66 9.20
N ALA A 78 0.26 3.66 8.37
CA ALA A 78 1.50 2.93 8.55
C ALA A 78 2.74 3.82 8.33
N ALA A 79 2.71 4.72 7.36
CA ALA A 79 3.79 5.68 7.09
C ALA A 79 3.97 6.67 8.26
N LEU A 80 2.88 7.23 8.78
CA LEU A 80 2.88 8.14 9.92
C LEU A 80 3.43 7.45 11.17
N VAL A 81 2.95 6.24 11.47
CA VAL A 81 3.46 5.45 12.59
C VAL A 81 4.95 5.14 12.38
N ALA A 82 5.36 4.62 11.23
CA ALA A 82 6.77 4.37 10.93
C ALA A 82 7.65 5.63 11.05
N SER A 83 7.12 6.81 10.72
CA SER A 83 7.86 8.07 10.78
C SER A 83 7.97 8.67 12.18
N SER A 84 7.10 8.28 13.12
CA SER A 84 7.06 8.83 14.48
C SER A 84 8.28 8.43 15.32
N ASN A 85 8.88 9.40 16.02
CA ASN A 85 10.13 9.23 16.80
C ASN A 85 9.92 8.58 18.18
N SER A 86 8.91 7.74 18.37
CA SER A 86 8.70 7.08 19.67
C SER A 86 9.46 5.75 19.71
N THR A 87 10.68 5.79 20.25
CA THR A 87 11.49 4.62 20.59
C THR A 87 11.46 4.30 22.08
N ASP A 88 10.59 4.98 22.85
CA ASP A 88 10.46 4.75 24.28
C ASP A 88 9.75 3.41 24.52
N SER A 89 10.56 2.40 24.83
CA SER A 89 10.13 1.04 25.15
C SER A 89 9.25 0.94 26.40
N THR A 90 9.13 2.00 27.20
CA THR A 90 8.26 2.05 28.39
C THR A 90 6.81 2.43 28.04
N LEU A 91 6.57 2.95 26.83
CA LEU A 91 5.23 3.23 26.33
C LEU A 91 4.57 1.97 25.76
N PRO A 92 3.23 1.86 25.82
CA PRO A 92 2.52 0.77 25.17
C PRO A 92 2.84 0.74 23.65
N PRO A 93 2.83 -0.47 23.02
CA PRO A 93 3.03 -0.58 21.58
C PRO A 93 2.10 0.36 20.83
N ARG A 94 2.62 1.05 19.81
CA ARG A 94 1.82 1.97 19.00
C ARG A 94 0.69 1.20 18.34
N ALA A 95 -0.49 1.81 18.31
CA ALA A 95 -1.70 1.20 17.78
C ALA A 95 -2.00 1.67 16.36
N LEU A 96 -2.37 0.75 15.47
CA LEU A 96 -2.87 1.04 14.13
C LEU A 96 -4.34 0.62 14.03
N HIS A 97 -5.25 1.58 14.00
CA HIS A 97 -6.69 1.32 13.86
C HIS A 97 -7.14 1.49 12.41
N TYR A 98 -7.04 0.42 11.62
CA TYR A 98 -7.27 0.49 10.16
C TYR A 98 -8.75 0.66 9.78
N ASP A 99 -9.67 0.30 10.67
CA ASP A 99 -11.12 0.38 10.42
C ASP A 99 -11.78 1.65 10.96
N LEU A 100 -11.07 2.46 11.75
CA LEU A 100 -11.50 3.81 12.14
C LEU A 100 -11.31 4.81 10.99
N ARG A 101 -12.17 4.71 9.98
CA ARG A 101 -12.11 5.51 8.74
C ARG A 101 -13.33 6.39 8.53
N VAL A 102 -13.12 7.54 7.90
CA VAL A 102 -14.18 8.43 7.43
C VAL A 102 -14.59 8.04 6.01
N ARG A 103 -15.80 7.50 5.85
CA ARG A 103 -16.39 7.11 4.55
C ARG A 103 -17.27 8.23 4.00
N GLY A 104 -17.45 8.29 2.66
CA GLY A 104 -18.31 9.29 2.02
C GLY A 104 -17.74 10.71 1.98
N GLY A 105 -16.52 10.91 2.51
CA GLY A 105 -15.87 12.21 2.63
C GLY A 105 -15.14 12.67 1.37
N THR A 106 -14.47 13.82 1.47
CA THR A 106 -13.78 14.50 0.37
C THR A 106 -12.74 13.62 -0.30
N LEU A 107 -11.99 12.80 0.44
CA LEU A 107 -10.85 12.04 -0.08
C LEU A 107 -11.20 10.92 -1.08
N GLU A 108 -12.47 10.50 -1.16
CA GLU A 108 -12.94 9.55 -2.17
C GLU A 108 -13.75 10.20 -3.29
N LYS A 109 -14.00 11.50 -3.21
CA LYS A 109 -14.82 12.27 -4.17
C LYS A 109 -14.03 13.34 -4.90
N ASP A 110 -13.01 13.90 -4.26
CA ASP A 110 -12.17 14.94 -4.81
C ASP A 110 -10.82 14.35 -5.24
N MET A 111 -10.63 14.29 -6.56
CA MET A 111 -9.41 13.78 -7.18
C MET A 111 -8.19 14.65 -6.87
N ILE A 112 -8.35 15.96 -6.69
CA ILE A 112 -7.26 16.89 -6.39
C ILE A 112 -6.80 16.67 -4.95
N GLU A 113 -7.74 16.58 -4.00
CA GLU A 113 -7.40 16.29 -2.60
C GLU A 113 -6.81 14.88 -2.45
N SER A 114 -7.32 13.89 -3.19
CA SER A 114 -6.71 12.57 -3.24
C SER A 114 -5.27 12.62 -3.76
N ARG A 115 -4.96 13.43 -4.79
CA ARG A 115 -3.60 13.61 -5.30
C ARG A 115 -2.69 14.25 -4.25
N LYS A 116 -3.13 15.33 -3.60
CA LYS A 116 -2.37 16.02 -2.55
C LYS A 116 -2.01 15.05 -1.42
N ARG A 117 -2.98 14.24 -0.98
CA ARG A 117 -2.76 13.19 0.03
C ARG A 117 -1.69 12.18 -0.41
N ILE A 118 -1.74 11.70 -1.65
CA ILE A 118 -0.73 10.77 -2.18
C ILE A 118 0.67 11.39 -2.15
N ILE A 119 0.81 12.65 -2.57
CA ILE A 119 2.08 13.38 -2.55
C ILE A 119 2.60 13.53 -1.12
N GLY A 120 1.75 13.92 -0.16
CA GLY A 120 2.17 14.04 1.24
C GLY A 120 2.70 12.74 1.83
N VAL A 121 2.10 11.60 1.49
CA VAL A 121 2.58 10.28 1.93
C VAL A 121 3.89 9.88 1.24
N ILE A 122 4.07 10.25 -0.04
CA ILE A 122 5.35 10.09 -0.72
C ILE A 122 6.46 10.85 0.03
N ASP A 123 6.19 12.10 0.44
CA ASP A 123 7.16 12.93 1.17
C ASP A 123 7.54 12.31 2.53
N ILE A 124 6.58 11.70 3.25
CA ILE A 124 6.84 10.97 4.49
C ILE A 124 7.78 9.79 4.23
N PHE A 125 7.51 8.97 3.21
CA PHE A 125 8.35 7.82 2.87
C PHE A 125 9.75 8.24 2.40
N GLN A 126 9.86 9.30 1.61
CA GLN A 126 11.14 9.85 1.18
C GLN A 126 11.93 10.35 2.39
N SER A 127 11.29 11.06 3.31
CA SER A 127 11.91 11.52 4.56
C SER A 127 12.37 10.37 5.43
N LEU A 128 11.57 9.30 5.54
CA LEU A 128 11.95 8.08 6.27
C LEU A 128 13.16 7.40 5.63
N ARG A 129 13.19 7.29 4.30
CA ARG A 129 14.32 6.73 3.54
C ARG A 129 15.60 7.55 3.70
N THR A 130 15.51 8.88 3.74
CA THR A 130 16.68 9.76 3.90
C THR A 130 17.24 9.73 5.33
N ARG A 131 16.40 9.49 6.35
CA ARG A 131 16.84 9.35 7.75
C ARG A 131 17.47 7.99 8.07
N SER A 132 17.27 7.00 7.21
CA SER A 132 17.95 5.71 7.32
C SER A 132 19.44 5.92 7.05
N ILE A 133 20.25 5.82 8.10
CA ILE A 133 21.70 6.11 8.09
C ILE A 133 22.53 4.83 8.26
N ASP A 134 22.04 3.85 9.04
CA ASP A 134 22.70 2.56 9.25
C ASP A 134 21.69 1.40 9.34
N ILE A 135 22.20 0.17 9.15
CA ILE A 135 21.40 -1.05 9.10
C ILE A 135 20.78 -1.43 10.44
N ASP A 136 21.43 -1.06 11.55
CA ASP A 136 20.98 -1.43 12.89
C ASP A 136 19.77 -0.59 13.29
N GLY A 137 19.78 0.71 12.99
CA GLY A 137 18.64 1.60 13.17
C GLY A 137 17.43 1.19 12.34
N ASP A 138 17.64 0.78 11.09
CA ASP A 138 16.56 0.27 10.23
C ASP A 138 15.97 -1.05 10.73
N ASN A 139 16.82 -1.95 11.21
CA ASN A 139 16.40 -3.22 11.79
C ASN A 139 15.64 -2.99 13.11
N ALA A 140 16.10 -2.06 13.95
CA ALA A 140 15.40 -1.67 15.17
C ALA A 140 14.02 -1.06 14.86
N LEU A 141 13.94 -0.17 13.88
CA LEU A 141 12.67 0.42 13.43
C LEU A 141 11.72 -0.67 12.93
N THR A 142 12.15 -1.49 11.97
CA THR A 142 11.29 -2.50 11.36
C THR A 142 10.85 -3.60 12.33
N SER A 143 11.65 -3.87 13.37
CA SER A 143 11.33 -4.83 14.43
C SER A 143 10.52 -4.22 15.57
N SER A 144 10.31 -2.90 15.59
CA SER A 144 9.57 -2.23 16.65
C SER A 144 8.12 -2.72 16.71
N SER A 145 7.69 -3.15 17.89
CA SER A 145 6.36 -3.72 18.13
C SER A 145 5.26 -2.69 17.93
N VAL A 146 4.16 -3.14 17.34
CA VAL A 146 2.91 -2.39 17.19
C VAL A 146 1.73 -3.34 17.42
N THR A 147 0.54 -2.79 17.64
CA THR A 147 -0.72 -3.56 17.66
C THR A 147 -1.65 -3.03 16.58
N SER A 148 -2.05 -3.89 15.65
CA SER A 148 -2.98 -3.53 14.57
C SER A 148 -4.38 -4.00 14.90
N TYR A 149 -5.35 -3.10 14.78
CA TYR A 149 -6.76 -3.31 15.14
C TYR A 149 -7.63 -3.37 13.88
N PHE A 150 -8.50 -4.37 13.84
CA PHE A 150 -9.40 -4.65 12.73
C PHE A 150 -10.79 -5.07 13.20
N ASN A 151 -11.83 -4.67 12.47
CA ASN A 151 -13.17 -5.24 12.58
C ASN A 151 -13.29 -6.44 11.63
N LEU A 152 -12.99 -7.65 12.14
CA LEU A 152 -13.01 -8.89 11.34
C LEU A 152 -14.37 -9.61 11.35
N THR A 153 -15.28 -9.23 12.24
CA THR A 153 -16.64 -9.81 12.33
C THR A 153 -17.68 -8.70 12.31
N ALA A 154 -18.82 -8.95 11.66
CA ALA A 154 -19.91 -7.99 11.51
C ALA A 154 -20.95 -8.04 12.65
N ASP A 155 -20.81 -9.01 13.56
CA ASP A 155 -21.69 -9.24 14.70
C ASP A 155 -21.24 -8.50 15.98
N SER A 156 -20.13 -7.76 15.91
CA SER A 156 -19.54 -7.04 17.02
C SER A 156 -18.95 -5.72 16.53
N ASN A 157 -19.13 -4.65 17.32
CA ASN A 157 -18.49 -3.36 17.09
C ASN A 157 -17.09 -3.26 17.74
N LYS A 158 -16.51 -4.39 18.18
CA LYS A 158 -15.20 -4.43 18.82
C LYS A 158 -14.12 -4.80 17.80
N GLU A 159 -13.13 -3.94 17.67
CA GLU A 159 -11.92 -4.26 16.92
C GLU A 159 -11.11 -5.36 17.65
N ILE A 160 -10.49 -6.24 16.87
CA ILE A 160 -9.56 -7.27 17.32
C ILE A 160 -8.14 -6.73 17.14
N GLY A 161 -7.39 -6.63 18.23
CA GLY A 161 -5.97 -6.25 18.23
C GLY A 161 -5.07 -7.45 17.95
N LEU A 162 -4.18 -7.32 16.96
CA LEU A 162 -3.20 -8.31 16.57
C LEU A 162 -1.79 -7.75 16.80
N PRO A 163 -0.92 -8.44 17.58
CA PRO A 163 0.48 -8.06 17.70
C PRO A 163 1.19 -8.10 16.34
N SER A 164 2.01 -7.10 16.05
CA SER A 164 2.77 -6.99 14.80
C SER A 164 4.05 -6.14 14.98
N THR A 165 4.73 -5.83 13.88
CA THR A 165 5.90 -4.94 13.83
C THR A 165 5.74 -3.90 12.72
N ILE A 166 6.48 -2.79 12.76
CA ILE A 166 6.45 -1.79 11.67
C ILE A 166 6.74 -2.45 10.32
N GLY A 167 7.78 -3.30 10.25
CA GLY A 167 8.17 -3.94 9.00
C GLY A 167 7.04 -4.82 8.45
N ARG A 168 6.36 -5.56 9.32
CA ARG A 168 5.21 -6.39 8.94
C ARG A 168 4.03 -5.55 8.44
N GLU A 169 3.74 -4.44 9.10
CA GLU A 169 2.65 -3.54 8.73
C GLU A 169 2.93 -2.78 7.43
N LEU A 170 4.15 -2.29 7.21
CA LEU A 170 4.55 -1.69 5.92
C LEU A 170 4.42 -2.69 4.75
N GLY A 171 4.68 -3.98 5.00
CA GLY A 171 4.47 -5.05 4.03
C GLY A 171 2.99 -5.36 3.82
N PHE A 172 2.20 -5.39 4.90
CA PHE A 172 0.75 -5.59 4.85
C PHE A 172 0.07 -4.50 4.01
N VAL A 173 0.34 -3.22 4.27
CA VAL A 173 -0.31 -2.12 3.56
C VAL A 173 0.10 -2.07 2.08
N ALA A 174 1.33 -2.47 1.75
CA ALA A 174 1.76 -2.62 0.35
C ALA A 174 0.96 -3.73 -0.35
N HIS A 175 0.86 -4.92 0.26
CA HIS A 175 0.11 -6.03 -0.31
C HIS A 175 -1.39 -5.73 -0.45
N HIS A 176 -1.98 -5.11 0.58
CA HIS A 176 -3.38 -4.66 0.58
C HIS A 176 -3.64 -3.63 -0.51
N ALA A 177 -2.72 -2.67 -0.70
CA ALA A 177 -2.85 -1.68 -1.74
C ALA A 177 -2.66 -2.27 -3.15
N ILE A 178 -1.78 -3.26 -3.35
CA ILE A 178 -1.68 -4.00 -4.62
C ILE A 178 -3.02 -4.65 -4.96
N HIS A 179 -3.68 -5.28 -3.99
CA HIS A 179 -5.02 -5.85 -4.17
C HIS A 179 -6.02 -4.77 -4.64
N HIS A 180 -6.02 -3.59 -4.01
CA HIS A 180 -6.87 -2.49 -4.44
C HIS A 180 -6.50 -1.93 -5.82
N MET A 181 -5.22 -1.88 -6.19
CA MET A 181 -4.81 -1.46 -7.54
C MET A 181 -5.26 -2.47 -8.61
N ALA A 182 -5.36 -3.76 -8.29
CA ALA A 182 -5.94 -4.76 -9.19
C ALA A 182 -7.45 -4.50 -9.43
N LEU A 183 -8.20 -4.13 -8.38
CA LEU A 183 -9.60 -3.72 -8.52
C LEU A 183 -9.74 -2.43 -9.32
N VAL A 184 -8.88 -1.44 -9.07
CA VAL A 184 -8.85 -0.20 -9.87
C VAL A 184 -8.57 -0.47 -11.34
N LYS A 185 -7.69 -1.43 -11.67
CA LYS A 185 -7.47 -1.86 -13.06
C LYS A 185 -8.76 -2.39 -13.71
N ILE A 186 -9.56 -3.16 -12.98
CA ILE A 186 -10.86 -3.62 -13.46
C ILE A 186 -11.78 -2.42 -13.74
N ILE A 187 -11.83 -1.43 -12.85
CA ILE A 187 -12.63 -0.21 -13.08
C ILE A 187 -12.17 0.52 -14.34
N ALA A 188 -10.86 0.77 -14.45
CA ALA A 188 -10.27 1.48 -15.59
C ALA A 188 -10.61 0.80 -16.92
N THR A 189 -10.44 -0.53 -16.99
CA THR A 189 -10.60 -1.29 -18.24
C THR A 189 -12.05 -1.68 -18.55
N LYS A 190 -12.89 -1.90 -17.55
CA LYS A 190 -14.26 -2.43 -17.73
C LYS A 190 -15.37 -1.40 -17.54
N THR A 191 -15.09 -0.28 -16.91
CA THR A 191 -16.09 0.79 -16.69
C THR A 191 -15.72 2.06 -17.43
N LEU A 192 -14.43 2.41 -17.46
CA LEU A 192 -13.97 3.61 -18.16
C LEU A 192 -13.46 3.33 -19.58
N ASP A 193 -13.47 2.07 -20.01
CA ASP A 193 -13.05 1.63 -21.35
C ASP A 193 -11.63 2.14 -21.71
N ILE A 194 -10.72 2.12 -20.74
CA ILE A 194 -9.29 2.42 -20.96
C ILE A 194 -8.63 1.15 -21.46
N ASP A 195 -7.91 1.22 -22.58
CA ASP A 195 -7.16 0.07 -23.08
C ASP A 195 -6.02 -0.25 -22.10
N GLU A 196 -5.77 -1.54 -21.85
CA GLU A 196 -4.72 -1.96 -20.91
C GLU A 196 -3.32 -1.44 -21.32
N ARG A 197 -3.09 -1.22 -22.62
CA ARG A 197 -1.82 -0.66 -23.15
C ARG A 197 -1.63 0.82 -22.82
N GLU A 198 -2.68 1.54 -22.46
CA GLU A 198 -2.61 2.93 -22.00
C GLU A 198 -2.25 3.02 -20.51
N LEU A 199 -2.47 1.94 -19.74
CA LEU A 199 -2.11 1.89 -18.33
C LEU A 199 -0.58 1.74 -18.18
N PRO A 200 0.00 2.24 -17.08
CA PRO A 200 1.41 2.02 -16.78
C PRO A 200 1.79 0.54 -16.82
N ASN A 201 2.99 0.22 -17.29
CA ASN A 201 3.48 -1.16 -17.30
C ASN A 201 3.40 -1.79 -15.90
N GLY A 202 2.80 -2.97 -15.80
CA GLY A 202 2.60 -3.66 -14.53
C GLY A 202 1.52 -3.06 -13.63
N PHE A 203 0.72 -2.10 -14.11
CA PHE A 203 -0.36 -1.49 -13.33
C PHE A 203 -1.32 -2.54 -12.77
N GLY A 204 -1.57 -2.48 -11.45
CA GLY A 204 -2.46 -3.41 -10.76
C GLY A 204 -2.03 -4.89 -10.80
N LYS A 205 -0.80 -5.20 -11.24
CA LYS A 205 -0.23 -6.55 -11.18
C LYS A 205 0.64 -6.70 -9.93
N ALA A 206 0.60 -7.89 -9.32
CA ALA A 206 1.53 -8.21 -8.24
C ALA A 206 2.97 -8.31 -8.77
N PRO A 207 3.98 -7.85 -8.01
CA PRO A 207 5.38 -7.95 -8.42
C PRO A 207 5.82 -9.39 -8.74
N SER A 208 5.32 -10.39 -8.00
CA SER A 208 5.61 -11.80 -8.27
C SER A 208 5.12 -12.26 -9.65
N THR A 209 3.95 -11.77 -10.09
CA THR A 209 3.43 -12.04 -11.44
C THR A 209 4.29 -11.38 -12.50
N ILE A 210 4.71 -10.12 -12.29
CA ILE A 210 5.60 -9.42 -13.22
C ILE A 210 6.94 -10.17 -13.38
N LEU A 211 7.51 -10.62 -12.26
CA LEU A 211 8.74 -11.40 -12.28
C LEU A 211 8.54 -12.73 -12.99
N PHE A 212 7.43 -13.43 -12.77
CA PHE A 212 7.11 -14.66 -13.49
C PHE A 212 7.02 -14.43 -15.01
N ASP A 213 6.27 -13.40 -15.43
CA ASP A 213 6.11 -13.03 -16.85
C ASP A 213 7.48 -12.71 -17.50
N GLN A 214 8.38 -12.03 -16.79
CA GLN A 214 9.73 -11.70 -17.26
C GLN A 214 10.64 -12.92 -17.43
N HIS A 215 10.50 -13.94 -16.59
CA HIS A 215 11.30 -15.17 -16.71
C HIS A 215 10.79 -16.13 -17.81
N GLN A 216 9.56 -15.93 -18.29
CA GLN A 216 8.94 -16.72 -19.37
C GLN A 216 9.13 -16.11 -20.77
N ALA A 217 9.61 -14.86 -20.85
CA ALA A 217 9.86 -14.12 -22.09
C ALA A 217 11.32 -14.29 -22.57
#